data_AF-A0A442JUJ6-F1
#
_entry.id   AF-A0A442JUJ6-F1
#
_cell.length_a   1.000
_cell.length_b   1.000
_cell.length_c   1.000
_cell.angle_alpha   90.00
_cell.angle_beta   90.00
_cell.angle_gamma   90.00
#
_symmetry.space_group_name_H-M   'P 1'
#
loop_
_entity.id
_entity.type
_entity.pdbx_description
1 polymer ?
#
loop_
_entity_poly.entity_id
_entity_poly.type
_entity_poly.pdbx_seq_one_letter_code
_entity_poly.pdbx_strand_id
1 'polypeptide(L)'
;MSAEKTEKPTPKRLRDLRRKGQVAHSSEVVSAALTIAFFSLFYASLSGMIDRLEAMILLPVPLLQGDLLSVTEKLLQSYVAELQRMLAPFIGIVLVIGVGGNILQNGPMFTPETASPALKKLSLSENVKRIVSLRNFIELGKSIGKILILASVLLLVLREGMHALVWTPSCGISCLRAVTGNLLLGIALYAGLGFLTVAIADFAFQRRQFTKKNMMSKDEAKREYKESNGNPLVRAKRKQLHMELFAKGMTNRSRRGPS
;
A
#
# COMPACT_ATOMS: atom_id res chain seq x y z
N MET A 1 24.57 9.84 -33.79
CA MET A 1 24.61 8.49 -33.19
C MET A 1 23.95 8.58 -31.82
N SER A 2 22.77 7.98 -31.64
CA SER A 2 22.10 7.95 -30.35
C SER A 2 22.95 7.15 -29.37
N ALA A 3 23.58 7.82 -28.41
CA ALA A 3 24.42 7.16 -27.42
C ALA A 3 23.60 6.12 -26.65
N GLU A 4 24.05 4.86 -26.68
CA GLU A 4 23.34 3.75 -26.05
C GLU A 4 23.30 3.95 -24.52
N LYS A 5 22.12 3.76 -23.93
CA LYS A 5 21.88 3.98 -22.50
C LYS A 5 22.26 2.73 -21.72
N THR A 6 23.51 2.67 -21.26
CA THR A 6 24.08 1.50 -20.56
C THR A 6 24.38 1.76 -19.08
N GLU A 7 24.44 3.02 -18.66
CA GLU A 7 24.78 3.39 -17.28
C GLU A 7 23.54 3.45 -16.38
N LYS A 8 23.69 3.03 -15.12
CA LYS A 8 22.63 3.13 -14.10
C LYS A 8 22.34 4.60 -13.77
N PRO A 9 21.07 4.98 -13.46
CA PRO A 9 20.73 6.34 -13.06
C PRO A 9 21.51 6.77 -11.82
N THR A 10 22.07 7.99 -11.82
CA THR A 10 22.79 8.52 -10.66
C THR A 10 21.83 8.81 -9.49
N PRO A 11 22.35 8.96 -8.25
CA PRO A 11 21.55 9.39 -7.12
C PRO A 11 20.86 10.75 -7.33
N LYS A 12 21.46 11.66 -8.12
CA LYS A 12 20.85 12.96 -8.46
C LYS A 12 19.61 12.75 -9.32
N ARG A 13 19.73 12.01 -10.42
CA ARG A 13 18.61 11.64 -11.29
C ARG A 13 17.47 10.95 -10.54
N LEU A 14 17.77 10.02 -9.64
CA LEU A 14 16.75 9.36 -8.81
C LEU A 14 16.01 10.33 -7.89
N ARG A 15 16.72 11.30 -7.29
CA ARG A 15 16.08 12.36 -6.48
C ARG A 15 15.20 13.27 -7.33
N ASP A 16 15.66 13.63 -8.53
CA ASP A 16 14.89 14.49 -9.44
C ASP A 16 13.65 13.79 -9.98
N LEU A 17 13.73 12.50 -10.31
CA LEU A 17 12.57 11.68 -10.67
C LEU A 17 11.56 11.62 -9.52
N ARG A 18 12.04 11.41 -8.29
CA ARG A 18 11.19 11.41 -7.10
C ARG A 18 10.52 12.76 -6.85
N ARG A 19 11.24 13.88 -7.05
CA ARG A 19 10.65 15.24 -6.98
C ARG A 19 9.55 15.45 -8.02
N LYS A 20 9.61 14.76 -9.16
CA LYS A 20 8.57 14.76 -10.19
C LYS A 20 7.46 13.72 -9.93
N GLY A 21 7.44 13.08 -8.75
CA GLY A 21 6.48 12.04 -8.40
C GLY A 21 6.70 10.70 -9.11
N GLN A 22 7.85 10.49 -9.75
CA GLN A 22 8.16 9.25 -10.47
C GLN A 22 9.03 8.32 -9.61
N VAL A 23 8.42 7.21 -9.16
CA VAL A 23 9.09 6.16 -8.41
C VAL A 23 8.66 4.79 -8.91
N ALA A 24 9.48 3.76 -8.66
CA ALA A 24 9.08 2.39 -8.86
C ALA A 24 8.01 2.03 -7.82
N HIS A 25 6.80 1.70 -8.28
CA HIS A 25 5.67 1.39 -7.42
C HIS A 25 5.06 0.05 -7.86
N SER A 26 4.76 -0.82 -6.91
CA SER A 26 4.13 -2.11 -7.12
C SER A 26 2.87 -2.19 -6.27
N SER A 27 1.72 -2.15 -6.94
CA SER A 27 0.40 -2.27 -6.32
C SER A 27 0.19 -3.65 -5.69
N GLU A 28 0.89 -4.67 -6.19
CA GLU A 28 0.77 -6.05 -5.70
C GLU A 28 1.32 -6.21 -4.27
N VAL A 29 2.34 -5.43 -3.88
CA VAL A 29 2.84 -5.42 -2.50
C VAL A 29 1.77 -4.93 -1.53
N VAL A 30 1.06 -3.86 -1.87
CA VAL A 30 -0.02 -3.33 -1.02
C VAL A 30 -1.19 -4.32 -0.98
N SER A 31 -1.54 -4.91 -2.13
CA SER A 31 -2.59 -5.94 -2.20
C SER A 31 -2.26 -7.15 -1.33
N ALA A 32 -1.03 -7.67 -1.38
CA ALA A 32 -0.61 -8.82 -0.58
C ALA A 32 -0.62 -8.49 0.92
N ALA A 33 -0.12 -7.32 1.31
CA ALA A 33 -0.15 -6.87 2.70
C ALA A 33 -1.59 -6.74 3.22
N LEU A 34 -2.50 -6.18 2.42
CA LEU A 34 -3.92 -6.09 2.76
C LEU A 34 -4.56 -7.46 2.94
N THR A 35 -4.34 -8.39 2.00
CA THR A 35 -4.90 -9.74 2.08
C THR A 35 -4.43 -10.47 3.33
N ILE A 36 -3.11 -10.46 3.60
CA ILE A 36 -2.54 -11.12 4.79
C ILE A 36 -3.10 -10.51 6.07
N ALA A 37 -3.12 -9.18 6.17
CA ALA A 37 -3.62 -8.50 7.35
C ALA A 37 -5.12 -8.71 7.56
N PHE A 38 -5.92 -8.71 6.49
CA PHE A 38 -7.36 -8.96 6.55
C PHE A 38 -7.66 -10.34 7.12
N PHE A 39 -7.06 -11.40 6.57
CA PHE A 39 -7.30 -12.75 7.05
C PHE A 39 -6.70 -13.01 8.44
N SER A 40 -5.56 -12.39 8.77
CA SER A 40 -4.97 -12.47 10.11
C SER A 40 -5.87 -11.82 11.16
N LEU A 41 -6.42 -10.63 10.85
CA LEU A 41 -7.38 -9.95 11.72
C LEU A 41 -8.67 -10.75 11.84
N PHE A 42 -9.17 -11.32 10.73
CA PHE A 42 -10.38 -12.12 10.75
C PHE A 42 -10.20 -13.35 11.65
N TYR A 43 -9.09 -14.06 11.49
CA TYR A 43 -8.75 -15.19 12.35
C TYR A 43 -8.67 -14.78 13.83
N ALA A 44 -7.95 -13.70 14.14
CA ALA A 44 -7.81 -13.20 15.52
C ALA A 44 -9.14 -12.72 16.13
N SER A 45 -10.06 -12.22 15.30
CA SER A 45 -11.36 -11.70 15.75
C SER A 45 -12.47 -12.76 15.74
N LEU A 46 -12.20 -13.96 15.22
CA LEU A 46 -13.21 -14.97 14.95
C LEU A 46 -14.00 -15.38 16.21
N SER A 47 -13.30 -15.62 17.32
CA SER A 47 -13.93 -16.01 18.59
C SER A 47 -14.92 -14.95 19.06
N GLY A 48 -14.45 -13.70 19.17
CA GLY A 48 -15.30 -12.57 19.57
C GLY A 48 -16.43 -12.28 18.58
N MET A 49 -16.25 -12.54 17.28
CA MET A 49 -17.33 -12.41 16.30
C MET A 49 -18.42 -13.45 16.51
N ILE A 50 -18.04 -14.71 16.75
CA ILE A 50 -19.01 -15.78 17.02
C ILE A 50 -19.80 -15.48 18.28
N ASP A 51 -19.13 -15.05 19.35
CA ASP A 51 -19.79 -14.71 20.63
C ASP A 51 -20.76 -13.53 20.48
N ARG A 52 -20.37 -12.51 19.69
CA ARG A 52 -21.26 -11.37 19.38
C ARG A 52 -22.45 -11.78 18.52
N LEU A 53 -22.25 -12.64 17.51
CA LEU A 53 -23.35 -13.14 16.68
C LEU A 53 -24.34 -13.96 17.52
N GLU A 54 -23.84 -14.79 18.42
CA GLU A 54 -24.67 -15.54 19.37
C GLU A 54 -25.48 -14.59 20.27
N ALA A 55 -24.83 -13.56 20.83
CA ALA A 55 -25.50 -12.53 21.62
C ALA A 55 -26.55 -11.74 20.82
N MET A 56 -26.30 -11.46 19.53
CA MET A 56 -27.25 -10.76 18.65
C MET A 56 -28.50 -11.61 18.39
N ILE A 57 -28.37 -12.94 18.25
CA ILE A 57 -29.51 -13.84 18.08
C ILE A 57 -30.41 -13.85 19.32
N LEU A 58 -29.80 -13.79 20.51
CA LEU A 58 -30.52 -13.82 21.79
C LEU A 58 -31.01 -12.44 22.26
N LEU A 59 -30.55 -11.37 21.62
CA LEU A 59 -30.87 -9.98 21.97
C LEU A 59 -32.38 -9.66 22.05
N PRO A 60 -33.26 -10.23 21.19
CA PRO A 60 -34.70 -9.96 21.26
C PRO A 60 -35.42 -10.65 22.42
N VAL A 61 -34.88 -11.76 22.95
CA VAL A 61 -35.52 -12.61 23.97
C VAL A 61 -35.99 -11.82 25.21
N PRO A 62 -35.15 -10.98 25.85
CA PRO A 62 -35.58 -10.20 27.02
C PRO A 62 -36.54 -9.04 26.67
N LEU A 63 -36.71 -8.71 25.38
CA LEU A 63 -37.51 -7.57 24.91
C LEU A 63 -38.90 -7.99 24.41
N LEU A 64 -39.23 -9.29 24.43
CA LEU A 64 -40.50 -9.84 23.92
C LEU A 64 -41.76 -9.31 24.62
N GLN A 65 -41.63 -8.70 25.78
CA GLN A 65 -42.76 -8.14 26.55
C GLN A 65 -42.93 -6.61 26.39
N GLY A 66 -42.08 -5.95 25.61
CA GLY A 66 -42.10 -4.50 25.42
C GLY A 66 -43.01 -4.02 24.29
N ASP A 67 -43.29 -2.71 24.26
CA ASP A 67 -43.97 -2.08 23.13
C ASP A 67 -43.16 -2.23 21.83
N LEU A 68 -43.84 -2.63 20.74
CA LEU A 68 -43.21 -3.04 19.49
C LEU A 68 -42.31 -1.94 18.90
N LEU A 69 -42.75 -0.68 18.97
CA LEU A 69 -41.99 0.45 18.41
C LEU A 69 -40.69 0.67 19.20
N SER A 70 -40.80 0.71 20.53
CA SER A 70 -39.65 0.92 21.42
C SER A 70 -38.63 -0.22 21.38
N VAL A 71 -39.11 -1.47 21.22
CA VAL A 71 -38.27 -2.66 21.11
C VAL A 71 -37.52 -2.66 19.78
N THR A 72 -38.22 -2.33 18.68
CA THR A 72 -37.62 -2.29 17.34
C THR A 72 -36.51 -1.24 17.27
N GLU A 73 -36.72 -0.05 17.83
CA GLU A 73 -35.70 1.00 17.84
C GLU A 73 -34.44 0.58 18.61
N LYS A 74 -34.61 0.01 19.81
CA LYS A 74 -33.49 -0.49 20.63
C LYS A 74 -32.72 -1.61 19.95
N LEU A 75 -33.43 -2.55 19.32
CA LEU A 75 -32.81 -3.64 18.56
C LEU A 75 -32.02 -3.09 17.37
N LEU A 76 -32.60 -2.15 16.61
CA LEU A 76 -31.92 -1.54 15.47
C LEU A 76 -30.63 -0.83 15.90
N GLN A 77 -30.68 -0.01 16.95
CA GLN A 77 -29.50 0.68 17.48
C GLN A 77 -28.42 -0.32 17.93
N SER A 78 -28.82 -1.39 18.62
CA SER A 78 -27.89 -2.42 19.10
C SER A 78 -27.25 -3.20 17.95
N TYR A 79 -28.02 -3.57 16.92
CA TYR A 79 -27.50 -4.25 15.75
C TYR A 79 -26.56 -3.37 14.93
N VAL A 80 -26.89 -2.09 14.74
CA VAL A 80 -26.01 -1.14 14.08
C VAL A 80 -24.71 -0.96 14.86
N ALA A 81 -24.77 -0.85 16.19
CA ALA A 81 -23.58 -0.73 17.03
C ALA A 81 -22.68 -1.98 16.95
N GLU A 82 -23.25 -3.20 16.95
CA GLU A 82 -22.46 -4.42 16.77
C GLU A 82 -21.84 -4.53 15.38
N LEU A 83 -22.60 -4.21 14.32
CA LEU A 83 -22.07 -4.17 12.95
C LEU A 83 -20.90 -3.19 12.83
N GLN A 84 -21.03 -1.99 13.41
CA GLN A 84 -19.95 -1.02 13.45
C GLN A 84 -18.73 -1.56 14.18
N ARG A 85 -18.89 -2.20 15.35
CA ARG A 85 -17.80 -2.80 16.11
C ARG A 85 -17.09 -3.93 15.35
N MET A 86 -17.84 -4.75 14.62
CA MET A 86 -17.28 -5.84 13.80
C MET A 86 -16.53 -5.31 12.57
N LEU A 87 -17.05 -4.28 11.90
CA LEU A 87 -16.50 -3.77 10.64
C LEU A 87 -15.37 -2.75 10.83
N ALA A 88 -15.42 -1.94 11.90
CA ALA A 88 -14.44 -0.90 12.20
C ALA A 88 -12.97 -1.36 12.10
N PRO A 89 -12.55 -2.50 12.68
CA PRO A 89 -11.15 -2.91 12.61
C PRO A 89 -10.71 -3.28 11.17
N PHE A 90 -11.61 -3.84 10.34
CA PHE A 90 -11.29 -4.13 8.93
C PHE A 90 -11.16 -2.86 8.10
N ILE A 91 -12.07 -1.89 8.29
CA ILE A 91 -11.97 -0.58 7.66
C ILE A 91 -10.66 0.11 8.08
N GLY A 92 -10.30 0.01 9.36
CA GLY A 92 -9.03 0.48 9.90
C GLY A 92 -7.83 -0.11 9.17
N ILE A 93 -7.80 -1.43 8.95
CA ILE A 93 -6.74 -2.08 8.18
C ILE A 93 -6.66 -1.55 6.75
N VAL A 94 -7.80 -1.40 6.05
CA VAL A 94 -7.82 -0.89 4.68
C VAL A 94 -7.25 0.52 4.61
N LEU A 95 -7.61 1.39 5.56
CA LEU A 95 -7.07 2.75 5.64
C LEU A 95 -5.58 2.75 5.97
N VAL A 96 -5.16 2.00 7.00
CA VAL A 96 -3.78 1.97 7.48
C VAL A 96 -2.85 1.35 6.45
N ILE A 97 -3.18 0.19 5.88
CA ILE A 97 -2.32 -0.49 4.90
C ILE A 97 -2.48 0.12 3.51
N GLY A 98 -3.69 0.54 3.13
CA GLY A 98 -3.92 1.19 1.84
C GLY A 98 -3.14 2.50 1.73
N VAL A 99 -3.20 3.35 2.75
CA VAL A 99 -2.44 4.62 2.77
C VAL A 99 -0.98 4.36 3.16
N GLY A 100 -0.76 3.67 4.27
CA GLY A 100 0.57 3.42 4.84
C GLY A 100 1.45 2.54 3.94
N GLY A 101 0.90 1.55 3.25
CA GLY A 101 1.64 0.70 2.31
C GLY A 101 2.18 1.50 1.12
N ASN A 102 1.38 2.44 0.60
CA ASN A 102 1.82 3.36 -0.44
C ASN A 102 2.93 4.31 0.07
N ILE A 103 2.78 4.85 1.28
CA ILE A 103 3.78 5.72 1.91
C ILE A 103 5.06 4.93 2.24
N LEU A 104 4.98 3.69 2.72
CA LEU A 104 6.16 2.88 3.03
C LEU A 104 6.93 2.50 1.77
N GLN A 105 6.23 2.15 0.68
CA GLN A 105 6.89 1.74 -0.56
C GLN A 105 7.55 2.92 -1.29
N ASN A 106 6.88 4.08 -1.31
CA ASN A 106 7.31 5.22 -2.11
C ASN A 106 7.94 6.36 -1.28
N GLY A 107 7.79 6.32 0.04
CA GLY A 107 7.95 7.45 0.97
C GLY A 107 6.87 8.51 0.79
N PRO A 108 6.81 9.50 1.71
CA PRO A 108 5.96 10.67 1.50
C PRO A 108 6.45 11.44 0.27
N MET A 109 5.57 11.63 -0.71
CA MET A 109 5.83 12.40 -1.91
C MET A 109 4.80 13.52 -2.04
N PHE A 110 5.19 14.73 -1.68
CA PHE A 110 4.40 15.93 -1.94
C PHE A 110 4.92 16.57 -3.23
N THR A 111 4.13 16.47 -4.31
CA THR A 111 4.53 16.96 -5.63
C THR A 111 3.49 17.94 -6.18
N PRO A 112 3.54 19.24 -5.83
CA PRO A 112 2.56 20.23 -6.27
C PRO A 112 2.55 20.37 -7.81
N GLU A 113 3.68 20.14 -8.49
CA GLU A 113 3.74 20.12 -9.96
C GLU A 113 2.80 19.09 -10.59
N THR A 114 2.63 17.90 -9.97
CA THR A 114 1.69 16.88 -10.48
C THR A 114 0.23 17.15 -10.14
N ALA A 115 -0.03 17.99 -9.13
CA ALA A 115 -1.37 18.42 -8.73
C ALA A 115 -1.92 19.56 -9.59
N SER A 116 -1.08 20.21 -10.40
CA SER A 116 -1.54 21.15 -11.41
C SER A 116 -2.38 20.43 -12.48
N PRO A 117 -3.58 20.94 -12.83
CA PRO A 117 -4.40 20.39 -13.90
C PRO A 117 -3.70 20.65 -15.24
N ALA A 118 -2.77 19.78 -15.62
CA ALA A 118 -2.13 19.83 -16.92
C ALA A 118 -3.18 19.51 -17.99
N LEU A 119 -3.64 20.51 -18.73
CA LEU A 119 -4.58 20.40 -19.86
C LEU A 119 -4.15 19.35 -20.91
N LYS A 120 -2.86 18.99 -20.96
CA LYS A 120 -2.33 17.88 -21.75
C LYS A 120 -2.77 16.47 -21.32
N LYS A 121 -3.38 16.28 -20.13
CA LYS A 121 -3.86 14.97 -19.65
C LYS A 121 -5.27 14.60 -20.16
N LEU A 122 -5.94 15.49 -20.90
CA LEU A 122 -7.31 15.33 -21.42
C LEU A 122 -7.38 14.85 -22.88
N SER A 123 -6.26 14.52 -23.52
CA SER A 123 -6.23 13.93 -24.86
C SER A 123 -6.86 12.52 -24.85
N LEU A 124 -8.12 12.42 -25.32
CA LEU A 124 -8.85 11.15 -25.44
C LEU A 124 -8.05 10.09 -26.23
N SER A 125 -7.32 10.50 -27.27
CA SER A 125 -6.52 9.61 -28.12
C SER A 125 -5.31 8.98 -27.40
N GLU A 126 -4.63 9.72 -26.52
CA GLU A 126 -3.53 9.17 -25.72
C GLU A 126 -4.07 8.27 -24.59
N ASN A 127 -5.23 8.60 -24.03
CA ASN A 127 -5.90 7.74 -23.04
C ASN A 127 -6.35 6.40 -23.65
N VAL A 128 -6.89 6.39 -24.87
CA VAL A 128 -7.24 5.15 -25.59
C VAL A 128 -5.98 4.31 -25.89
N LYS A 129 -4.89 4.92 -26.37
CA LYS A 129 -3.61 4.21 -26.57
C LYS A 129 -3.01 3.68 -25.26
N ARG A 130 -3.25 4.37 -24.14
CA ARG A 130 -2.82 3.91 -22.81
C ARG A 130 -3.65 2.71 -22.33
N ILE A 131 -4.95 2.71 -22.60
CA ILE A 131 -5.85 1.59 -22.30
C ILE A 131 -5.46 0.35 -23.13
N VAL A 132 -5.17 0.53 -24.42
CA VAL A 132 -4.70 -0.53 -25.33
C VAL A 132 -3.17 -0.60 -25.34
N SER A 133 -2.54 -0.49 -24.17
CA SER A 133 -1.08 -0.64 -24.05
C SER A 133 -0.70 -2.03 -23.57
N LEU A 134 0.48 -2.50 -23.96
CA LEU A 134 1.05 -3.77 -23.46
C LEU A 134 1.08 -3.83 -21.92
N ARG A 135 1.20 -2.68 -21.26
CA ARG A 135 1.14 -2.58 -19.80
C ARG A 135 -0.22 -3.01 -19.25
N ASN A 136 -1.31 -2.57 -19.85
CA ASN A 136 -2.65 -2.95 -19.40
C ASN A 136 -2.89 -4.45 -19.58
N PHE A 137 -2.44 -5.05 -20.69
CA PHE A 137 -2.53 -6.52 -20.87
C PHE A 137 -1.75 -7.29 -19.80
N ILE A 138 -0.57 -6.81 -19.39
CA ILE A 138 0.20 -7.39 -18.29
C ILE A 138 -0.54 -7.24 -16.95
N GLU A 139 -1.18 -6.10 -16.69
CA GLU A 139 -1.98 -5.87 -15.48
C GLU A 139 -3.26 -6.73 -15.45
N LEU A 140 -3.91 -6.94 -16.59
CA LEU A 140 -5.03 -7.88 -16.74
C LEU A 140 -4.58 -9.32 -16.47
N GLY A 141 -3.47 -9.75 -17.07
CA GLY A 141 -2.90 -11.08 -16.82
C GLY A 141 -2.59 -11.32 -15.34
N LYS A 142 -2.02 -10.33 -14.65
CA LYS A 142 -1.81 -10.37 -13.19
C LYS A 142 -3.11 -10.49 -12.42
N SER A 143 -4.15 -9.79 -12.83
CA SER A 143 -5.46 -9.83 -12.18
C SER A 143 -6.13 -11.20 -12.34
N ILE A 144 -6.06 -11.79 -13.53
CA ILE A 144 -6.53 -13.16 -13.79
C ILE A 144 -5.74 -14.16 -12.93
N GLY A 145 -4.40 -14.03 -12.89
CA GLY A 145 -3.55 -14.87 -12.05
C GLY A 145 -3.94 -14.81 -10.57
N LYS A 146 -4.25 -13.63 -10.03
CA LYS A 146 -4.75 -13.48 -8.64
C LYS A 146 -6.07 -14.19 -8.40
N ILE A 147 -7.01 -14.08 -9.35
CA ILE A 147 -8.31 -14.76 -9.26
C ILE A 147 -8.09 -16.28 -9.25
N LEU A 148 -7.22 -16.79 -10.14
CA LEU A 148 -6.89 -18.22 -10.18
C LEU A 148 -6.24 -18.69 -8.88
N ILE A 149 -5.30 -17.92 -8.33
CA ILE A 149 -4.69 -18.22 -7.02
C ILE A 149 -5.76 -18.31 -5.95
N LEU A 150 -6.63 -17.31 -5.82
CA LEU A 150 -7.70 -17.33 -4.82
C LEU A 150 -8.68 -18.50 -5.02
N ALA A 151 -9.07 -18.77 -6.27
CA ALA A 151 -9.97 -19.88 -6.60
C ALA A 151 -9.33 -21.23 -6.23
N SER A 152 -8.05 -21.43 -6.57
CA SER A 152 -7.32 -22.65 -6.21
C SER A 152 -7.19 -22.80 -4.70
N VAL A 153 -6.84 -21.73 -3.97
CA VAL A 153 -6.76 -21.75 -2.50
C VAL A 153 -8.11 -22.10 -1.89
N LEU A 154 -9.18 -21.46 -2.35
CA LEU A 154 -10.52 -21.73 -1.85
C LEU A 154 -10.94 -23.17 -2.12
N LEU A 155 -10.69 -23.70 -3.32
CA LEU A 155 -10.98 -25.10 -3.65
C LEU A 155 -10.20 -26.09 -2.80
N LEU A 156 -8.91 -25.83 -2.53
CA LEU A 156 -8.08 -26.70 -1.68
C LEU A 156 -8.58 -26.68 -0.24
N VAL A 157 -8.75 -25.49 0.35
CA VAL A 157 -9.21 -25.34 1.73
C VAL A 157 -10.62 -25.91 1.92
N LEU A 158 -11.52 -25.70 0.96
CA LEU A 158 -12.87 -26.27 1.03
C LEU A 158 -12.84 -27.80 0.90
N ARG A 159 -11.99 -28.38 0.04
CA ARG A 159 -11.87 -29.84 -0.08
C ARG A 159 -11.36 -30.47 1.21
N GLU A 160 -10.31 -29.90 1.80
CA GLU A 160 -9.77 -30.36 3.09
C GLU A 160 -10.78 -30.14 4.23
N GLY A 161 -11.51 -29.03 4.18
CA GLY A 161 -12.51 -28.63 5.16
C GLY A 161 -13.86 -29.29 5.04
N MET A 162 -14.20 -29.85 3.88
CA MET A 162 -15.55 -30.28 3.52
C MET A 162 -16.10 -31.33 4.48
N HIS A 163 -15.28 -32.32 4.83
CA HIS A 163 -15.67 -33.33 5.80
C HIS A 163 -15.99 -32.70 7.16
N ALA A 164 -15.11 -31.84 7.67
CA ALA A 164 -15.32 -31.16 8.94
C ALA A 164 -16.57 -30.26 8.90
N LEU A 165 -16.80 -29.53 7.80
CA LEU A 165 -17.96 -28.67 7.58
C LEU A 165 -19.28 -29.44 7.67
N VAL A 166 -19.36 -30.62 7.04
CA VAL A 166 -20.57 -31.46 7.04
C VAL A 166 -20.93 -31.95 8.44
N TRP A 167 -19.95 -32.24 9.28
CA TRP A 167 -20.19 -32.71 10.65
C TRP A 167 -20.41 -31.57 11.65
N THR A 168 -20.06 -30.31 11.33
CA THR A 168 -20.19 -29.15 12.23
C THR A 168 -21.56 -29.02 12.91
N PRO A 169 -22.71 -29.20 12.23
CA PRO A 169 -24.02 -29.07 12.88
C PRO A 169 -24.25 -30.07 14.00
N SER A 170 -23.58 -31.23 13.97
CA SER A 170 -23.77 -32.30 14.95
C SER A 170 -23.07 -32.06 16.29
N CYS A 171 -22.07 -31.17 16.35
CA CYS A 171 -21.29 -30.90 17.57
C CYS A 171 -21.37 -29.43 18.05
N GLY A 172 -22.31 -28.66 17.50
CA GLY A 172 -22.69 -27.34 18.00
C GLY A 172 -21.67 -26.22 17.73
N ILE A 173 -21.86 -25.10 18.44
CA ILE A 173 -21.15 -23.84 18.19
C ILE A 173 -19.63 -23.94 18.46
N SER A 174 -19.22 -24.82 19.37
CA SER A 174 -17.81 -25.07 19.70
C SER A 174 -17.02 -25.66 18.53
N CYS A 175 -17.65 -26.57 17.77
CA CYS A 175 -17.04 -27.10 16.55
C CYS A 175 -16.99 -26.06 15.44
N LEU A 176 -18.01 -25.23 15.31
CA LEU A 176 -18.03 -24.15 14.30
C LEU A 176 -16.81 -23.24 14.46
N ARG A 177 -16.50 -22.83 15.70
CA ARG A 177 -15.29 -22.03 16.00
C ARG A 177 -14.01 -22.70 15.48
N ALA A 178 -13.80 -23.98 15.81
CA ALA A 178 -12.59 -24.71 15.44
C ALA A 178 -12.48 -24.95 13.93
N VAL A 179 -13.57 -25.38 13.29
CA VAL A 179 -13.61 -25.64 11.85
C VAL A 179 -13.39 -24.35 11.07
N THR A 180 -14.15 -23.30 11.35
CA THR A 180 -14.01 -22.00 10.66
C THR A 180 -12.63 -21.39 10.91
N GLY A 181 -12.08 -21.53 12.12
CA GLY A 181 -10.73 -21.07 12.45
C GLY A 181 -9.65 -21.74 11.60
N ASN A 182 -9.71 -23.07 11.46
CA ASN A 182 -8.77 -23.81 10.63
C ASN A 182 -8.88 -23.45 9.15
N LEU A 183 -10.09 -23.25 8.63
CA LEU A 183 -10.30 -22.81 7.24
C LEU A 183 -9.75 -21.41 7.00
N LEU A 184 -10.04 -20.47 7.90
CA LEU A 184 -9.53 -19.10 7.79
C LEU A 184 -7.99 -19.07 7.88
N LEU A 185 -7.40 -19.87 8.76
CA LEU A 185 -5.94 -20.01 8.85
C LEU A 185 -5.36 -20.57 7.54
N GLY A 186 -5.98 -21.62 6.99
CA GLY A 186 -5.59 -22.20 5.70
C GLY A 186 -5.65 -21.18 4.56
N ILE A 187 -6.75 -20.42 4.47
CA ILE A 187 -6.88 -19.34 3.48
C ILE A 187 -5.81 -18.28 3.70
N ALA A 188 -5.61 -17.82 4.94
CA ALA A 188 -4.61 -16.81 5.28
C ALA A 188 -3.21 -17.23 4.84
N LEU A 189 -2.83 -18.49 5.10
CA LEU A 189 -1.52 -19.03 4.76
C LEU A 189 -1.35 -19.22 3.26
N TYR A 190 -2.26 -19.96 2.60
CA TYR A 190 -2.10 -20.27 1.18
C TYR A 190 -2.31 -19.04 0.28
N ALA A 191 -3.33 -18.22 0.55
CA ALA A 191 -3.53 -16.97 -0.19
C ALA A 191 -2.42 -15.97 0.14
N GLY A 192 -2.00 -15.88 1.40
CA GLY A 192 -0.90 -15.02 1.82
C GLY A 192 0.40 -15.37 1.08
N LEU A 193 0.79 -16.64 1.03
CA LEU A 193 1.96 -17.11 0.28
C LEU A 193 1.81 -16.84 -1.23
N GLY A 194 0.65 -17.17 -1.81
CA GLY A 194 0.38 -16.93 -3.23
C GLY A 194 0.51 -15.44 -3.59
N PHE A 195 -0.09 -14.55 -2.80
CA PHE A 195 -0.05 -13.11 -3.06
C PHE A 195 1.33 -12.52 -2.76
N LEU A 196 2.04 -13.03 -1.75
CA LEU A 196 3.40 -12.61 -1.46
C LEU A 196 4.36 -12.95 -2.61
N THR A 197 4.24 -14.12 -3.22
CA THR A 197 5.06 -14.50 -4.38
C THR A 197 4.80 -13.59 -5.58
N VAL A 198 3.52 -13.29 -5.88
CA VAL A 198 3.12 -12.33 -6.93
C VAL A 198 3.66 -10.93 -6.63
N ALA A 199 3.56 -10.49 -5.38
CA ALA A 199 4.05 -9.18 -4.94
C ALA A 199 5.56 -9.04 -5.10
N ILE A 200 6.34 -10.06 -4.71
CA ILE A 200 7.81 -10.06 -4.87
C ILE A 200 8.17 -10.01 -6.35
N ALA A 201 7.53 -10.83 -7.18
CA ALA A 201 7.77 -10.87 -8.62
C ALA A 201 7.44 -9.52 -9.28
N ASP A 202 6.28 -8.93 -8.97
CA ASP A 202 5.88 -7.63 -9.51
C ASP A 202 6.80 -6.51 -9.02
N PHE A 203 7.15 -6.48 -7.73
CA PHE A 203 8.09 -5.49 -7.20
C PHE A 203 9.45 -5.54 -7.90
N ALA A 204 10.01 -6.74 -8.09
CA ALA A 204 11.26 -6.92 -8.81
C ALA A 204 11.14 -6.48 -10.28
N PHE A 205 10.05 -6.82 -10.94
CA PHE A 205 9.76 -6.41 -12.31
C PHE A 205 9.66 -4.88 -12.44
N GLN A 206 8.85 -4.23 -11.59
CA GLN A 206 8.68 -2.78 -11.59
C GLN A 206 9.99 -2.06 -11.29
N ARG A 207 10.80 -2.57 -10.34
CA ARG A 207 12.10 -1.99 -10.00
C ARG A 207 13.09 -2.08 -11.16
N ARG A 208 13.14 -3.23 -11.84
CA ARG A 208 13.97 -3.43 -13.04
C ARG A 208 13.51 -2.53 -14.19
N GLN A 209 12.20 -2.49 -14.45
CA GLN A 209 11.63 -1.66 -15.52
C GLN A 209 11.88 -0.17 -15.28
N PHE A 210 11.69 0.30 -14.04
CA PHE A 210 11.97 1.67 -13.65
C PHE A 210 13.45 2.02 -13.84
N THR A 211 14.35 1.12 -13.45
CA THR A 211 15.79 1.33 -13.62
C THR A 211 16.16 1.38 -15.10
N LYS A 212 15.70 0.39 -15.89
CA LYS A 212 15.97 0.29 -17.34
C LYS A 212 15.47 1.53 -18.10
N LYS A 213 14.26 2.00 -17.79
CA LYS A 213 13.67 3.19 -18.41
C LYS A 213 14.48 4.47 -18.12
N ASN A 214 15.16 4.51 -16.97
CA ASN A 214 15.92 5.67 -16.51
C ASN A 214 17.44 5.51 -16.65
N MET A 215 17.92 4.51 -17.39
CA MET A 215 19.33 4.36 -17.73
C MET A 215 19.82 5.58 -18.52
N MET A 216 21.13 5.81 -18.45
CA MET A 216 21.79 6.98 -19.01
C MET A 216 22.87 6.55 -19.97
N SER A 217 23.23 7.43 -20.91
CA SER A 217 24.45 7.25 -21.68
C SER A 217 25.68 7.60 -20.83
N LYS A 218 26.86 7.11 -21.23
CA LYS A 218 28.12 7.44 -20.56
C LYS A 218 28.37 8.95 -20.51
N ASP A 219 28.01 9.68 -21.56
CA ASP A 219 28.18 11.13 -21.63
C ASP A 219 27.19 11.89 -20.76
N GLU A 220 25.94 11.41 -20.63
CA GLU A 220 24.97 11.94 -19.67
C GLU A 220 25.49 11.75 -18.24
N ALA A 221 25.94 10.54 -17.90
CA ALA A 221 26.44 10.23 -16.56
C ALA A 221 27.65 11.09 -16.17
N LYS A 222 28.62 11.25 -17.09
CA LYS A 222 29.79 12.12 -16.88
C LYS A 222 29.39 13.58 -16.68
N ARG A 223 28.45 14.09 -17.47
CA ARG A 223 27.94 15.47 -17.32
C ARG A 223 27.26 15.67 -15.97
N GLU A 224 26.42 14.72 -15.57
CA GLU A 224 25.71 14.77 -14.30
C GLU A 224 26.67 14.72 -13.10
N TYR A 225 27.74 13.94 -13.20
CA TYR A 225 28.79 13.87 -12.18
C TYR A 225 29.57 15.19 -12.06
N LYS A 226 29.86 15.85 -13.19
CA LYS A 226 30.49 17.18 -13.21
C LYS A 226 29.58 18.25 -12.62
N GLU A 227 28.30 18.25 -12.97
CA GLU A 227 27.32 19.19 -12.40
C GLU A 227 27.10 18.97 -10.90
N SER A 228 27.00 17.72 -10.46
CA SER A 228 26.70 17.39 -9.06
C SER A 228 27.87 17.66 -8.13
N ASN A 229 29.11 17.51 -8.59
CA ASN A 229 30.29 17.86 -7.80
C ASN A 229 30.58 19.37 -7.81
N GLY A 230 29.99 20.11 -8.76
CA GLY A 230 30.25 21.52 -8.99
C GLY A 230 31.69 21.75 -9.42
N ASN A 231 31.94 22.84 -10.15
CA ASN A 231 33.31 23.29 -10.35
C ASN A 231 33.94 23.53 -8.96
N PRO A 232 35.04 22.85 -8.58
CA PRO A 232 35.66 23.01 -7.26
C PRO A 232 35.95 24.48 -6.93
N LEU A 233 36.19 25.30 -7.96
CA LEU A 233 36.32 26.76 -7.87
C LEU A 233 35.07 27.44 -7.31
N VAL A 234 33.86 27.00 -7.69
CA VAL A 234 32.59 27.56 -7.20
C VAL A 234 32.32 27.13 -5.75
N ARG A 235 32.69 25.89 -5.39
CA ARG A 235 32.59 25.39 -4.01
C ARG A 235 33.59 26.12 -3.08
N ALA A 236 34.81 26.34 -3.54
CA ALA A 236 35.84 27.12 -2.85
C ALA A 236 35.43 28.59 -2.70
N LYS A 237 34.90 29.21 -3.77
CA LYS A 237 34.45 30.60 -3.76
C LYS A 237 33.26 30.82 -2.81
N ARG A 238 32.31 29.86 -2.74
CA ARG A 238 31.24 29.88 -1.72
C ARG A 238 31.78 29.80 -0.30
N LYS A 239 32.80 28.96 -0.05
CA LYS A 239 33.43 28.81 1.26
C LYS A 239 34.18 30.10 1.66
N GLN A 240 34.92 30.71 0.73
CA GLN A 240 35.57 32.01 0.92
C GLN A 240 34.58 33.11 1.28
N LEU A 241 33.49 33.24 0.51
CA LEU A 241 32.46 34.25 0.78
C LEU A 241 31.83 34.07 2.18
N HIS A 242 31.57 32.82 2.58
CA HIS A 242 31.07 32.53 3.93
C HIS A 242 32.06 32.98 5.01
N MET A 243 33.35 32.69 4.85
CA MET A 243 34.41 33.12 5.77
C MET A 243 34.52 34.65 5.84
N GLU A 244 34.43 35.36 4.72
CA GLU A 244 34.43 36.82 4.69
C GLU A 244 33.23 37.44 5.42
N LEU A 245 32.04 36.84 5.25
CA LEU A 245 30.82 37.28 5.95
C LEU A 245 30.92 37.05 7.46
N PHE A 246 31.48 35.90 7.91
CA PHE A 246 31.74 35.64 9.32
C PHE A 246 32.78 36.62 9.91
N ALA A 247 33.87 36.89 9.18
CA ALA A 247 34.90 37.84 9.61
C ALA A 247 34.36 39.28 9.70
N LYS A 248 33.52 39.70 8.73
CA LYS A 248 32.80 40.99 8.80
C LYS A 248 31.79 41.05 9.94
N GLY A 249 31.10 39.94 10.24
CA GLY A 249 30.17 39.85 11.37
C GLY A 249 30.86 40.00 12.72
N MET A 250 32.04 39.39 12.90
CA MET A 250 32.83 39.50 14.14
C MET A 250 33.41 40.89 14.35
N THR A 251 33.93 41.53 13.29
CA THR A 251 34.46 42.90 13.38
C THR A 251 33.36 43.93 13.67
N ASN A 252 32.15 43.76 13.14
CA ASN A 252 31.01 44.63 13.48
C ASN A 252 30.51 44.43 14.92
N ARG A 253 30.64 43.22 15.47
CA ARG A 253 30.29 42.92 16.88
C ARG A 253 31.31 43.51 17.86
N SER A 254 32.60 43.49 17.50
CA SER A 254 33.67 44.11 18.30
C SER A 254 33.60 45.64 18.30
N ARG A 255 33.03 46.28 17.26
CA ARG A 255 32.79 47.73 17.22
C ARG A 255 31.57 48.19 18.00
N ARG A 256 30.67 47.27 18.38
CA ARG A 256 29.55 47.52 19.28
C ARG A 256 29.88 46.89 20.64
N GLY A 257 30.88 47.44 21.32
CA GLY A 257 31.13 47.16 22.74
C GLY A 257 29.98 47.69 23.60
N PRO A 258 29.75 47.12 24.80
CA PRO A 258 28.54 47.32 25.59
C PRO A 258 28.43 48.76 26.08
N SER A 259 27.32 49.42 25.75
CA SER A 259 26.76 50.52 26.52
C SER A 259 25.86 49.97 27.61
#